data_AF-A0A8J8PEP0-F1
#
_entry.id   AF-A0A8J8PEP0-F1
#
_cell.length_a   1.000
_cell.length_b   1.000
_cell.length_c   1.000
_cell.angle_alpha   90.00
_cell.angle_beta   90.00
_cell.angle_gamma   90.00
#
_symmetry.space_group_name_H-M   'P 1'
#
loop_
_entity.id
_entity.type
_entity.pdbx_description
1 polymer ?
#
loop_
_entity_poly.entity_id
_entity_poly.type
_entity_poly.pdbx_seq_one_letter_code
_entity_poly.pdbx_strand_id
1 'polypeptide(L)'
;MSDDDAESNIDDDPETVLDSLFATIKQRQEELPEDSYTASLFTHEKGENEVLEKLGEEATEVILAAKDDDLNDLQYESADFVYHLLVLFAMKGLDVDDLRDELESRF
;
A
#
# COMPACT_ATOMS: atom_id res chain seq x y z
N MET A 1 22.84 35.73 -6.94
CA MET A 1 21.58 35.46 -7.65
C MET A 1 21.92 34.47 -8.72
N SER A 2 21.44 33.24 -8.73
CA SER A 2 20.62 32.46 -7.79
C SER A 2 20.88 31.01 -8.24
N ASP A 3 20.07 30.08 -7.75
CA ASP A 3 20.05 28.67 -8.11
C ASP A 3 20.87 27.84 -7.10
N ASP A 4 20.43 27.94 -5.84
CA ASP A 4 20.34 26.77 -4.98
C ASP A 4 19.42 25.77 -5.71
N ASP A 5 20.03 24.75 -6.32
CA ASP A 5 19.36 23.51 -6.68
C ASP A 5 18.85 22.87 -5.38
N ALA A 6 17.62 23.20 -5.01
CA ALA A 6 16.88 22.44 -4.03
C ALA A 6 16.55 21.09 -4.69
N GLU A 7 17.38 20.07 -4.43
CA GLU A 7 16.98 18.68 -4.57
C GLU A 7 15.73 18.47 -3.70
N SER A 8 14.55 18.59 -4.30
CA SER A 8 13.32 18.13 -3.66
C SER A 8 13.46 16.62 -3.50
N ASN A 9 13.52 16.13 -2.26
CA ASN A 9 13.36 14.70 -2.00
C ASN A 9 12.00 14.29 -2.59
N ILE A 10 12.04 13.56 -3.71
CA ILE A 10 10.86 13.05 -4.43
C ILE A 10 9.99 12.18 -3.50
N ASP A 11 10.57 11.69 -2.40
CA ASP A 11 9.92 10.93 -1.34
C ASP A 11 8.88 11.70 -0.51
N ASP A 12 8.85 13.04 -0.53
CA ASP A 12 7.93 13.87 0.27
C ASP A 12 6.76 14.49 -0.55
N ASP A 13 6.63 14.17 -1.84
CA ASP A 13 5.50 14.63 -2.65
C ASP A 13 4.24 13.79 -2.36
N PRO A 14 3.14 14.36 -1.84
CA PRO A 14 1.91 13.60 -1.63
C PRO A 14 1.35 12.99 -2.91
N GLU A 15 1.69 13.51 -4.09
CA GLU A 15 1.30 12.91 -5.38
C GLU A 15 2.04 11.58 -5.65
N THR A 16 3.16 11.30 -4.98
CA THR A 16 3.98 10.09 -5.17
C THR A 16 3.83 9.06 -4.04
N VAL A 17 3.02 9.32 -3.01
CA VAL A 17 2.96 8.45 -1.81
C VAL A 17 2.66 6.97 -2.14
N LEU A 18 1.77 6.71 -3.10
CA LEU A 18 1.45 5.35 -3.54
C LEU A 18 2.60 4.71 -4.33
N ASP A 19 3.32 5.49 -5.14
CA ASP A 19 4.49 5.02 -5.88
C ASP A 19 5.63 4.67 -4.93
N SER A 20 5.94 5.56 -4.00
CA SER A 20 7.00 5.35 -3.01
C SER A 20 6.69 4.16 -2.10
N LEU A 21 5.43 4.02 -1.68
CA LEU A 21 4.98 2.86 -0.92
C LEU A 21 5.10 1.57 -1.74
N PHE A 22 4.64 1.57 -2.99
CA PHE A 22 4.69 0.38 -3.82
C PHE A 22 6.12 -0.03 -4.19
N ALA A 23 6.99 0.94 -4.50
CA ALA A 23 8.41 0.71 -4.71
C ALA A 23 9.06 0.06 -3.47
N THR A 24 8.72 0.55 -2.27
CA THR A 24 9.16 -0.05 -1.00
C THR A 24 8.66 -1.48 -0.83
N ILE A 25 7.39 -1.75 -1.17
CA ILE A 25 6.81 -3.10 -1.13
C ILE A 25 7.55 -4.05 -2.08
N LYS A 26 7.81 -3.61 -3.32
CA LYS A 26 8.55 -4.37 -4.33
C LYS A 26 9.99 -4.64 -3.91
N GLN A 27 10.67 -3.64 -3.37
CA GLN A 27 12.02 -3.82 -2.82
C GLN A 27 12.02 -4.89 -1.72
N ARG A 28 11.05 -4.86 -0.80
CA ARG A 28 10.95 -5.85 0.28
C ARG A 28 10.57 -7.25 -0.22
N GLN A 29 9.82 -7.35 -1.31
CA GLN A 29 9.54 -8.61 -2.00
C GLN A 29 10.82 -9.25 -2.56
N GLU A 30 11.76 -8.42 -3.05
CA GLU A 30 13.02 -8.88 -3.64
C GLU A 30 14.10 -9.17 -2.60
N GLU A 31 14.27 -8.28 -1.61
CA GLU A 31 15.36 -8.34 -0.64
C GLU A 31 15.07 -9.24 0.57
N LEU A 32 13.78 -9.43 0.91
CA LEU A 32 13.32 -10.24 2.05
C LEU A 32 14.08 -9.99 3.39
N PRO A 33 14.18 -8.75 3.87
CA PRO A 33 14.86 -8.45 5.14
C PRO A 33 14.16 -9.11 6.36
N GLU A 34 14.94 -9.75 7.24
CA GLU A 34 14.43 -10.60 8.35
C GLU A 34 13.50 -9.86 9.33
N ASP A 35 13.70 -8.56 9.57
CA ASP A 35 12.91 -7.76 10.52
C ASP A 35 11.82 -6.90 9.87
N SER A 36 11.42 -7.21 8.64
CA SER A 36 10.39 -6.44 7.92
C SER A 36 9.02 -7.10 7.96
N TYR A 37 8.02 -6.33 8.38
CA TYR A 37 6.62 -6.75 8.28
C TYR A 37 6.21 -7.08 6.84
N THR A 38 6.58 -6.25 5.86
CA THR A 38 6.23 -6.54 4.46
C THR A 38 6.93 -7.82 3.97
N ALA A 39 8.19 -8.04 4.34
CA ALA A 39 8.89 -9.27 3.97
C ALA A 39 8.21 -10.51 4.58
N SER A 40 7.76 -10.41 5.83
CA SER A 40 7.08 -11.52 6.50
C SER A 40 5.80 -11.94 5.77
N LEU A 41 5.05 -11.00 5.19
CA LEU A 41 3.88 -11.29 4.35
C LEU A 41 4.24 -12.11 3.10
N PHE A 42 5.38 -11.82 2.46
CA PHE A 42 5.85 -12.58 1.28
C PHE A 42 6.41 -13.96 1.63
N THR A 43 7.01 -14.11 2.81
CA THR A 43 7.59 -15.37 3.29
C THR A 43 6.64 -16.21 4.13
N HIS A 44 5.42 -15.73 4.38
CA HIS A 44 4.50 -16.39 5.29
C HIS A 44 4.17 -17.81 4.82
N GLU A 45 4.04 -18.76 5.74
CA GLU A 45 3.79 -20.17 5.39
C GLU A 45 2.44 -20.39 4.70
N LYS A 46 1.46 -19.53 4.98
CA LYS A 46 0.17 -19.51 4.27
C LYS A 46 0.24 -18.90 2.87
N GLY A 47 1.38 -18.30 2.51
CA GLY A 47 1.58 -17.57 1.26
C GLY A 47 0.55 -16.45 1.08
N GLU A 48 0.02 -16.36 -0.14
CA GLU A 48 -1.01 -15.38 -0.53
C GLU A 48 -2.23 -15.34 0.42
N ASN A 49 -2.60 -16.47 1.03
CA ASN A 49 -3.76 -16.51 1.92
C ASN A 49 -3.59 -15.61 3.15
N GLU A 50 -2.37 -15.38 3.64
CA GLU A 50 -2.14 -14.45 4.75
C GLU A 50 -2.52 -13.01 4.37
N VAL A 51 -2.14 -12.58 3.17
CA VAL A 51 -2.47 -11.25 2.66
C VAL A 51 -3.97 -11.11 2.37
N LEU A 52 -4.60 -12.18 1.88
CA LEU A 52 -6.06 -12.19 1.65
C LEU A 52 -6.86 -12.16 2.96
N GLU A 53 -6.39 -12.85 4.00
CA GLU A 53 -6.99 -12.80 5.34
C GLU A 53 -6.92 -11.36 5.89
N LYS A 54 -5.74 -10.73 5.81
CA LYS A 54 -5.54 -9.33 6.20
C LYS A 54 -6.44 -8.38 5.41
N LEU A 55 -6.43 -8.46 4.08
CA LEU A 55 -7.27 -7.62 3.23
C LEU A 55 -8.77 -7.73 3.57
N GLY A 56 -9.24 -8.93 3.94
CA GLY A 56 -10.62 -9.16 4.37
C GLY A 56 -10.94 -8.62 5.78
N GLU A 57 -9.98 -8.67 6.69
CA GLU A 57 -10.03 -8.05 8.02
C GLU A 57 -10.19 -6.53 7.88
N GLU A 58 -9.26 -5.87 7.18
CA GLU A 58 -9.28 -4.41 6.98
C GLU A 58 -10.56 -3.95 6.25
N ALA A 59 -11.03 -4.71 5.27
CA ALA A 59 -12.30 -4.40 4.59
C ALA A 59 -13.49 -4.39 5.55
N THR A 60 -13.50 -5.32 6.52
CA THR A 60 -14.56 -5.39 7.53
C THR A 60 -14.44 -4.22 8.51
N GLU A 61 -13.22 -3.86 8.90
CA GLU A 61 -12.96 -2.77 9.84
C GLU A 61 -13.30 -1.39 9.23
N VAL A 62 -12.96 -1.15 7.96
CA VAL A 62 -13.42 0.04 7.20
C VAL A 62 -14.95 0.17 7.23
N ILE A 63 -15.68 -0.94 7.01
CA ILE A 63 -17.14 -0.95 7.04
C ILE A 63 -17.67 -0.61 8.45
N LEU A 64 -17.05 -1.16 9.49
CA LEU A 64 -17.46 -0.93 10.88
C LEU A 64 -17.17 0.51 11.32
N ALA A 65 -15.98 1.04 11.02
CA ALA A 65 -15.61 2.41 11.32
C ALA A 65 -16.54 3.42 10.62
N ALA A 66 -16.86 3.18 9.34
CA ALA A 66 -17.83 4.00 8.62
C ALA A 66 -19.24 3.93 9.23
N LYS A 67 -19.69 2.74 9.66
CA LYS A 67 -20.99 2.56 10.31
C LYS A 67 -21.09 3.31 11.64
N ASP A 68 -19.98 3.38 12.38
CA ASP A 68 -19.93 3.98 13.72
C ASP A 68 -19.54 5.47 13.70
N ASP A 69 -19.42 6.07 12.50
CA ASP A 69 -19.00 7.46 12.26
C ASP A 69 -17.61 7.79 12.89
N ASP A 70 -16.74 6.78 13.05
CA ASP A 70 -15.38 6.98 13.55
C ASP A 70 -14.44 7.34 12.40
N LEU A 71 -14.20 8.64 12.22
CA LEU A 71 -13.37 9.15 11.14
C LEU A 71 -11.88 8.80 11.29
N ASN A 72 -11.40 8.58 12.51
CA ASN A 72 -9.99 8.25 12.73
C ASN A 72 -9.74 6.80 12.31
N ASP A 73 -10.58 5.89 12.79
CA ASP A 73 -10.48 4.48 12.41
C ASP A 73 -10.79 4.31 10.92
N LEU A 74 -11.77 5.03 10.38
CA LEU A 74 -12.05 4.98 8.94
C LEU A 74 -10.83 5.36 8.10
N GLN A 75 -10.07 6.38 8.51
CA GLN A 75 -8.84 6.76 7.83
C GLN A 75 -7.74 5.70 8.01
N TYR A 76 -7.56 5.19 9.22
CA TYR A 76 -6.52 4.23 9.57
C TYR A 76 -6.72 2.89 8.84
N GLU A 77 -7.91 2.29 8.93
CA GLU A 77 -8.20 1.00 8.29
C GLU A 77 -8.28 1.11 6.76
N SER A 78 -8.65 2.29 6.23
CA SER A 78 -8.57 2.52 4.78
C SER A 78 -7.12 2.51 4.30
N ALA A 79 -6.18 3.06 5.10
CA ALA A 79 -4.77 3.02 4.77
C ALA A 79 -4.21 1.59 4.82
N ASP A 80 -4.61 0.79 5.83
CA ASP A 80 -4.15 -0.59 5.93
C ASP A 80 -4.76 -1.48 4.83
N PHE A 81 -6.03 -1.27 4.49
CA PHE A 81 -6.67 -1.91 3.35
C PHE A 81 -5.91 -1.62 2.04
N VAL A 82 -5.57 -0.35 1.77
CA VAL A 82 -4.79 0.02 0.57
C VAL A 82 -3.39 -0.60 0.61
N TYR A 83 -2.72 -0.60 1.76
CA TYR A 83 -1.42 -1.24 1.91
C TYR A 83 -1.47 -2.74 1.56
N HIS A 84 -2.41 -3.48 2.12
CA HIS A 84 -2.58 -4.90 1.85
C HIS A 84 -3.01 -5.19 0.41
N LEU A 85 -3.80 -4.31 -0.20
CA LEU A 85 -4.12 -4.37 -1.63
C LEU A 85 -2.86 -4.23 -2.50
N LEU A 86 -1.98 -3.28 -2.17
CA LEU A 86 -0.71 -3.08 -2.87
C LEU A 86 0.25 -4.27 -2.70
N VAL A 87 0.31 -4.88 -1.51
CA VAL A 87 1.08 -6.13 -1.31
C VAL A 87 0.53 -7.24 -2.21
N LEU A 88 -0.80 -7.39 -2.30
CA LEU A 88 -1.43 -8.37 -3.19
C LEU A 88 -1.10 -8.08 -4.66
N PHE A 89 -1.09 -6.81 -5.08
CA PHE A 89 -0.70 -6.41 -6.44
C PHE A 89 0.73 -6.85 -6.75
N ALA A 90 1.67 -6.60 -5.84
CA ALA A 90 3.05 -7.06 -5.98
C ALA A 90 3.16 -8.60 -6.08
N MET A 91 2.35 -9.35 -5.32
CA MET A 91 2.28 -10.82 -5.43
C MET A 91 1.72 -11.29 -6.77
N LYS A 92 0.78 -10.55 -7.35
CA LYS A 92 0.13 -10.86 -8.64
C LYS A 92 0.89 -10.33 -9.86
N GLY A 93 1.94 -9.53 -9.65
CA GLY A 93 2.69 -8.88 -10.72
C GLY A 93 1.93 -7.75 -11.40
N LEU A 94 1.00 -7.10 -10.68
CA LEU A 94 0.36 -5.85 -11.07
C LEU A 94 1.16 -4.67 -10.55
N ASP A 95 1.05 -3.52 -11.22
CA ASP A 95 1.65 -2.24 -10.81
C ASP A 95 0.59 -1.23 -10.35
N VAL A 96 1.03 -0.13 -9.72
CA VAL A 96 0.14 0.98 -9.33
C VAL A 96 -0.47 1.64 -10.56
N ASP A 97 0.26 1.69 -11.68
CA ASP A 97 -0.24 2.24 -12.93
C ASP A 97 -1.41 1.43 -13.49
N ASP A 98 -1.43 0.10 -13.31
CA ASP A 98 -2.59 -0.73 -13.69
C ASP A 98 -3.85 -0.32 -12.89
N LEU A 99 -3.70 0.01 -11.61
CA LEU A 99 -4.79 0.51 -10.78
C LEU A 99 -5.24 1.90 -11.23
N ARG A 100 -4.29 2.79 -11.54
CA ARG A 100 -4.57 4.16 -11.98
C ARG A 100 -5.31 4.18 -13.31
N ASP A 101 -4.88 3.40 -14.29
CA ASP A 101 -5.53 3.28 -15.59
C ASP A 101 -6.98 2.81 -15.43
N GLU A 102 -7.20 1.80 -14.58
CA GLU A 102 -8.55 1.30 -14.27
C GLU A 102 -9.40 2.35 -13.53
N LEU A 103 -8.82 3.14 -12.61
CA LEU A 103 -9.53 4.21 -11.92
C LEU A 103 -9.85 5.39 -12.84
N GLU A 104 -8.93 5.78 -13.72
CA GLU A 104 -9.13 6.84 -14.73
C GLU A 104 -10.30 6.49 -15.65
N SER A 105 -10.45 5.21 -16.00
CA SER A 105 -11.58 4.75 -16.83
C SER A 105 -12.97 4.91 -16.21
N ARG A 106 -13.06 5.23 -14.91
CA ARG A 106 -14.32 5.30 -14.15
C ARG A 106 -14.98 6.68 -14.13
N PHE A 107 -14.32 7.70 -14.67
CA PHE A 107 -14.86 9.06 -14.78
C PHE A 107 -14.62 9.65 -16.17
#